data_AF-A0A7R9ZA00-F1
#
_entry.id   AF-A0A7R9ZA00-F1
#
_cell.length_a   1.000
_cell.length_b   1.000
_cell.length_c   1.000
_cell.angle_alpha   90.00
_cell.angle_beta   90.00
_cell.angle_gamma   90.00
#
_symmetry.space_group_name_H-M   'P 1'
#
loop_
_entity.id
_entity.type
_entity.pdbx_description
1 polymer ?
#
loop_
_entity_poly.entity_id
_entity_poly.type
_entity_poly.pdbx_seq_one_letter_code
_entity_poly.pdbx_strand_id
1 'polypeptide(L)'
;VFVGIGGCSSSGKTTLSRGVLHLLGGQCSVQPAISLDWYMDPSRMPSPAPHAEGGSNWETPEGVRYDLLLEELEKLQVFLEKLHPNGTVANYSLEAVQPRQVELRICPGDDINETRIYVTLEGFLLYCDGTLSSRMSERFWIETSYATALRRRLNRDIPTQLHENAQREAFAKYFETHIWKNYQLYRQAQLDNARPVGVVDADWKVRDQLKFIQNQLRLSCDGDDRLREACSGVQTDIEDNAVPDLTTPEDRQAMSLVAQAERSEEEGDTDQARILYRRVMRMSPTVAQFVGL
;
A
#
# COMPACT_ATOMS: atom_id res chain seq x y z
N VAL A 1 -8.87 -18.44 -1.69
CA VAL A 1 -7.82 -17.83 -2.52
C VAL A 1 -7.20 -16.69 -1.75
N PHE A 2 -5.91 -16.76 -1.48
CA PHE A 2 -5.19 -15.69 -0.77
C PHE A 2 -4.51 -14.77 -1.78
N VAL A 3 -4.81 -13.47 -1.71
CA VAL A 3 -4.26 -12.43 -2.57
C VAL A 3 -3.40 -11.50 -1.73
N GLY A 4 -2.09 -11.48 -1.96
CA GLY A 4 -1.17 -10.56 -1.28
C GLY A 4 -0.94 -9.28 -2.06
N ILE A 5 -0.84 -8.16 -1.36
CA ILE A 5 -0.46 -6.84 -1.90
C ILE A 5 0.66 -6.25 -1.02
N GLY A 6 1.90 -6.37 -1.51
CA GLY A 6 3.10 -5.81 -0.88
C GLY A 6 3.57 -4.50 -1.51
N GLY A 7 4.52 -3.82 -0.87
CA GLY A 7 5.12 -2.58 -1.37
C GLY A 7 5.42 -1.57 -0.27
N CYS A 8 6.15 -0.51 -0.59
CA CYS A 8 6.63 0.50 0.37
C CYS A 8 5.49 1.14 1.19
N SER A 9 5.81 1.69 2.36
CA SER A 9 4.95 2.66 3.06
C SER A 9 4.49 3.76 2.09
N SER A 10 3.21 4.13 2.14
CA SER A 10 2.59 5.15 1.25
C SER A 10 2.60 4.86 -0.26
N SER A 11 2.87 3.62 -0.68
CA SER A 11 2.76 3.20 -2.10
C SER A 11 1.32 3.10 -2.61
N GLY A 12 0.32 3.01 -1.73
CA GLY A 12 -1.10 2.85 -2.11
C GLY A 12 -1.69 1.46 -1.87
N LYS A 13 -1.02 0.58 -1.13
CA LYS A 13 -1.46 -0.80 -0.83
C LYS A 13 -2.90 -0.88 -0.30
N THR A 14 -3.20 -0.17 0.78
CA THR A 14 -4.55 -0.18 1.39
C THR A 14 -5.62 0.32 0.43
N THR A 15 -5.30 1.34 -0.38
CA THR A 15 -6.18 1.87 -1.41
C THR A 15 -6.44 0.83 -2.49
N LEU A 16 -5.39 0.17 -2.97
CA LEU A 16 -5.49 -0.88 -3.98
C LEU A 16 -6.21 -2.12 -3.45
N SER A 17 -5.95 -2.54 -2.21
CA SER A 17 -6.61 -3.69 -1.57
C SER A 17 -8.11 -3.47 -1.43
N ARG A 18 -8.54 -2.26 -1.05
CA ARG A 18 -9.96 -1.87 -1.08
C ARG A 18 -10.53 -1.93 -2.48
N GLY A 19 -9.85 -1.36 -3.47
CA GLY A 19 -10.30 -1.41 -4.86
C GLY A 19 -10.43 -2.84 -5.38
N VAL A 20 -9.50 -3.73 -5.02
CA VAL A 20 -9.58 -5.17 -5.33
C VAL A 20 -10.79 -5.80 -4.66
N LEU A 21 -11.07 -5.51 -3.39
CA LEU A 21 -12.27 -6.00 -2.71
C LEU A 21 -13.57 -5.50 -3.37
N HIS A 22 -13.61 -4.28 -3.91
CA HIS A 22 -14.74 -3.77 -4.69
C HIS A 22 -14.87 -4.45 -6.05
N LEU A 23 -13.77 -4.69 -6.76
CA LEU A 23 -13.77 -5.50 -7.99
C LEU A 23 -14.33 -6.90 -7.74
N LEU A 24 -13.97 -7.46 -6.59
CA LEU A 24 -14.47 -8.73 -6.09
C LEU A 24 -15.86 -8.62 -5.47
N GLY A 25 -16.53 -7.46 -5.46
CA GLY A 25 -17.83 -7.26 -4.81
C GLY A 25 -18.98 -8.09 -5.40
N GLY A 26 -18.79 -8.64 -6.60
CA GLY A 26 -19.65 -9.71 -7.13
C GLY A 26 -19.06 -11.11 -7.00
N GLN A 27 -18.15 -11.33 -6.05
CA GLN A 27 -17.59 -12.60 -5.62
C GLN A 27 -17.51 -12.62 -4.08
N CYS A 28 -17.37 -13.80 -3.48
CA CYS A 28 -17.24 -13.90 -2.03
C CYS A 28 -15.88 -13.39 -1.55
N SER A 29 -15.84 -12.49 -0.56
CA SER A 29 -14.59 -11.93 -0.04
C SER A 29 -14.62 -11.65 1.45
N VAL A 30 -13.44 -11.76 2.09
CA VAL A 30 -13.23 -11.34 3.48
C VAL A 30 -12.82 -9.87 3.50
N GLN A 31 -13.51 -9.07 4.33
CA GLN A 31 -13.37 -7.63 4.42
C GLN A 31 -13.23 -7.16 5.89
N PRO A 32 -12.44 -6.10 6.18
CA PRO A 32 -11.49 -5.46 5.26
C PRO A 32 -10.33 -6.41 4.92
N ALA A 33 -9.42 -5.97 4.04
CA ALA A 33 -8.18 -6.69 3.81
C ALA A 33 -7.41 -6.87 5.13
N ILE A 34 -6.82 -8.04 5.33
CA ILE A 34 -6.02 -8.35 6.51
C ILE A 34 -4.70 -7.57 6.41
N SER A 35 -4.49 -6.63 7.32
CA SER A 35 -3.27 -5.83 7.36
C SER A 35 -2.18 -6.54 8.18
N LEU A 36 -0.97 -6.62 7.63
CA LEU A 36 0.20 -7.13 8.33
C LEU A 36 0.50 -6.34 9.61
N ASP A 37 0.13 -5.06 9.64
CA ASP A 37 0.33 -4.17 10.79
C ASP A 37 -0.44 -4.66 12.02
N TRP A 38 -1.50 -5.46 11.85
CA TRP A 38 -2.22 -6.09 12.97
C TRP A 38 -1.38 -7.14 13.71
N TYR A 39 -0.33 -7.64 13.06
CA TYR A 39 0.56 -8.67 13.57
C TYR A 39 1.93 -8.13 13.97
N MET A 40 2.09 -6.79 14.04
CA MET A 40 3.30 -6.15 14.57
C MET A 40 3.29 -6.17 16.09
N ASP A 41 4.31 -6.78 16.69
CA ASP A 41 4.48 -6.93 18.13
C ASP A 41 5.58 -5.97 18.64
N PRO A 42 5.21 -4.90 19.37
CA PRO A 42 6.16 -3.91 19.87
C PRO A 42 7.27 -4.52 20.74
N SER A 43 6.99 -5.63 21.44
CA SER A 43 7.96 -6.30 22.32
C SER A 43 9.08 -7.01 21.58
N ARG A 44 8.90 -7.25 20.26
CA ARG A 44 9.89 -7.89 19.37
C ARG A 44 10.66 -6.89 18.51
N MET A 45 10.25 -5.62 18.51
CA MET A 45 10.86 -4.60 17.69
C MET A 45 12.28 -4.28 18.19
N PRO A 46 13.29 -4.21 17.30
CA PRO A 46 14.63 -3.79 17.68
C PRO A 46 14.62 -2.41 18.35
N SER A 47 15.26 -2.31 19.52
CA SER A 47 15.42 -1.07 20.29
C SER A 47 16.89 -0.89 20.72
N PRO A 48 17.42 0.36 20.70
CA PRO A 48 16.75 1.55 20.15
C PRO A 48 16.69 1.47 18.62
N ALA A 49 15.64 2.03 18.03
CA ALA A 49 15.66 2.38 16.62
C ALA A 49 16.89 3.29 16.39
N PRO A 50 17.70 3.03 15.34
CA PRO A 50 19.00 3.68 15.18
C PRO A 50 19.02 5.21 15.28
N HIS A 51 17.89 5.90 15.05
CA HIS A 51 17.82 7.36 15.15
C HIS A 51 16.55 7.92 15.81
N ALA A 52 15.75 7.10 16.49
CA ALA A 52 14.76 7.61 17.45
C ALA A 52 15.34 7.32 18.84
N GLU A 53 15.80 8.34 19.56
CA GLU A 53 16.25 8.22 20.95
C GLU A 53 15.13 7.57 21.78
N GLY A 54 15.18 6.24 21.92
CA GLY A 54 14.19 5.44 22.66
C GLY A 54 12.99 4.89 21.85
N GLY A 55 12.96 5.01 20.52
CA GLY A 55 11.87 4.45 19.69
C GLY A 55 12.09 2.99 19.27
N SER A 56 11.01 2.30 18.86
CA SER A 56 11.04 0.95 18.26
C SER A 56 11.11 1.03 16.73
N ASN A 57 11.91 0.17 16.08
CA ASN A 57 11.95 0.10 14.61
C ASN A 57 10.83 -0.80 14.06
N TRP A 58 9.79 -0.19 13.49
CA TRP A 58 8.61 -0.88 12.94
C TRP A 58 8.82 -1.50 11.56
N GLU A 59 9.94 -1.18 10.91
CA GLU A 59 10.19 -1.47 9.50
C GLU A 59 11.04 -2.73 9.32
N THR A 60 11.08 -3.61 10.33
CA THR A 60 11.90 -4.84 10.36
C THR A 60 11.06 -6.10 10.54
N PRO A 61 11.38 -7.20 9.83
CA PRO A 61 10.59 -8.44 9.88
C PRO A 61 10.56 -9.09 11.27
N GLU A 62 11.56 -8.85 12.11
CA GLU A 62 11.64 -9.36 13.49
C GLU A 62 10.44 -8.91 14.35
N GLY A 63 9.90 -7.73 14.05
CA GLY A 63 8.73 -7.17 14.70
C GLY A 63 7.42 -7.86 14.34
N VAL A 64 7.37 -8.66 13.28
CA VAL A 64 6.13 -9.24 12.76
C VAL A 64 5.93 -10.67 13.27
N ARG A 65 4.75 -10.95 13.83
CA ARG A 65 4.29 -12.28 14.24
C ARG A 65 3.80 -13.09 13.04
N TYR A 66 4.70 -13.46 12.13
CA TYR A 66 4.36 -14.30 10.96
C TYR A 66 3.80 -15.66 11.37
N ASP A 67 4.28 -16.22 12.48
CA ASP A 67 3.78 -17.43 13.10
C ASP A 67 2.29 -17.34 13.41
N LEU A 68 1.90 -16.26 14.10
CA LEU A 68 0.51 -16.00 14.48
C LEU A 68 -0.36 -15.74 13.25
N LEU A 69 0.12 -14.96 12.29
CA LEU A 69 -0.60 -14.71 11.04
C LEU A 69 -0.85 -16.01 10.28
N LEU A 70 0.15 -16.87 10.13
CA LEU A 70 0.00 -18.16 9.45
C LEU A 70 -1.02 -19.07 10.15
N GLU A 71 -0.98 -19.14 11.48
CA GLU A 71 -1.97 -19.88 12.28
C GLU A 71 -3.38 -19.34 12.05
N GLU A 72 -3.57 -18.02 12.08
CA GLU A 72 -4.86 -17.39 11.86
C GLU A 72 -5.39 -17.59 10.43
N LEU A 73 -4.53 -17.57 9.42
CA LEU A 73 -4.92 -17.86 8.04
C LEU A 73 -5.37 -19.32 7.87
N GLU A 74 -4.74 -20.25 8.58
CA GLU A 74 -5.14 -21.66 8.59
C GLU A 74 -6.49 -21.86 9.28
N LYS A 75 -6.69 -21.26 10.48
CA LYS A 75 -7.98 -21.29 11.17
C LYS A 75 -9.09 -20.66 10.32
N LEU A 76 -8.80 -19.51 9.70
CA LEU A 76 -9.73 -18.83 8.79
C LEU A 76 -10.06 -19.72 7.58
N GLN A 77 -9.08 -20.36 6.96
CA GLN A 77 -9.33 -21.29 5.85
C GLN A 77 -10.28 -22.42 6.28
N VAL A 78 -10.01 -23.07 7.41
CA VAL A 78 -10.86 -24.14 7.94
C VAL A 78 -12.27 -23.64 8.27
N PHE A 79 -12.40 -22.41 8.78
CA PHE A 79 -13.69 -21.77 9.02
C PHE A 79 -14.46 -21.55 7.71
N LEU A 80 -13.79 -21.00 6.69
CA LEU A 80 -14.37 -20.73 5.38
C LEU A 80 -14.82 -22.01 4.66
N GLU A 81 -14.05 -23.11 4.79
CA GLU A 81 -14.39 -24.42 4.21
C GLU A 81 -15.63 -25.07 4.84
N LYS A 82 -15.99 -24.67 6.07
CA LYS A 82 -17.15 -25.20 6.82
C LYS A 82 -18.40 -24.32 6.71
N LEU A 83 -18.31 -23.16 6.05
CA LEU A 83 -19.44 -22.25 5.94
C LEU A 83 -20.52 -22.83 5.02
N HIS A 84 -21.74 -22.91 5.55
CA HIS A 84 -22.89 -23.38 4.78
C HIS A 84 -23.47 -22.27 3.88
N PRO A 85 -23.98 -22.62 2.68
CA PRO A 85 -24.41 -21.66 1.64
C PRO A 85 -25.65 -20.80 1.98
N ASN A 86 -26.33 -21.04 3.09
CA ASN A 86 -27.71 -20.58 3.29
C ASN A 86 -27.88 -19.30 4.11
N GLY A 87 -26.92 -18.37 4.10
CA GLY A 87 -27.24 -17.00 4.53
C GLY A 87 -26.07 -16.14 5.02
N THR A 88 -26.05 -14.92 4.48
CA THR A 88 -25.66 -13.63 5.07
C THR A 88 -24.49 -13.60 6.02
N VAL A 89 -23.41 -12.96 5.56
CA VAL A 89 -22.43 -12.24 6.37
C VAL A 89 -21.96 -12.98 7.63
N ALA A 90 -20.86 -13.72 7.50
CA ALA A 90 -20.23 -14.37 8.65
C ALA A 90 -19.12 -13.48 9.22
N ASN A 91 -19.19 -13.17 10.51
CA ASN A 91 -18.09 -12.48 11.21
C ASN A 91 -17.07 -13.50 11.71
N TYR A 92 -15.80 -13.17 11.59
CA TYR A 92 -14.69 -13.95 12.10
C TYR A 92 -13.74 -13.05 12.91
N SER A 93 -13.35 -13.51 14.09
CA SER A 93 -12.42 -12.80 14.96
C SER A 93 -11.01 -13.34 14.74
N LEU A 94 -10.10 -12.51 14.22
CA LEU A 94 -8.69 -12.82 14.08
C LEU A 94 -7.96 -12.55 15.41
N GLU A 95 -7.20 -13.54 15.87
CA GLU A 95 -6.27 -13.41 17.00
C GLU A 95 -4.96 -12.73 16.54
N ALA A 96 -5.04 -11.44 16.20
CA ALA A 96 -3.84 -10.64 15.95
C ALA A 96 -3.27 -10.08 17.27
N VAL A 97 -2.20 -9.26 17.23
CA VAL A 97 -1.62 -8.66 18.45
C VAL A 97 -2.66 -7.86 19.24
N GLN A 98 -3.61 -7.26 18.52
CA GLN A 98 -4.90 -6.84 19.06
C GLN A 98 -6.00 -7.53 18.26
N PRO A 99 -7.02 -8.14 18.89
CA PRO A 99 -8.08 -8.82 18.17
C PRO A 99 -8.74 -7.94 17.11
N ARG A 100 -8.98 -8.50 15.92
CA ARG A 100 -9.62 -7.81 14.80
C ARG A 100 -10.84 -8.58 14.32
N GLN A 101 -11.89 -7.88 13.94
CA GLN A 101 -13.05 -8.50 13.30
C GLN A 101 -12.92 -8.35 11.79
N VAL A 102 -13.19 -9.43 11.08
CA VAL A 102 -13.40 -9.44 9.63
C VAL A 102 -14.76 -10.02 9.30
N GLU A 103 -15.31 -9.55 8.20
CA GLU A 103 -16.62 -9.88 7.67
C GLU A 103 -16.43 -10.68 6.39
N LEU A 104 -17.02 -11.88 6.31
CA LEU A 104 -17.18 -12.58 5.05
C LEU A 104 -18.42 -12.06 4.35
N ARG A 105 -18.24 -11.44 3.19
CA ARG A 105 -19.33 -11.10 2.28
C ARG A 105 -19.53 -12.23 1.29
N ILE A 106 -20.72 -12.82 1.33
CA ILE A 106 -21.16 -13.88 0.40
C ILE A 106 -22.11 -13.25 -0.61
N CYS A 107 -21.86 -13.48 -1.90
CA CYS A 107 -22.74 -13.00 -2.96
C CYS A 107 -24.05 -13.81 -2.97
N PRO A 108 -25.23 -13.15 -2.99
CA PRO A 108 -26.50 -13.86 -3.07
C PRO A 108 -26.64 -14.63 -4.39
N GLY A 109 -27.00 -15.92 -4.30
CA GLY A 109 -27.34 -16.74 -5.47
C GLY A 109 -26.20 -17.61 -6.02
N ASP A 110 -24.98 -17.47 -5.50
CA ASP A 110 -23.88 -18.36 -5.86
C ASP A 110 -23.93 -19.67 -5.03
N ASP A 111 -23.68 -20.82 -5.66
CA ASP A 111 -23.42 -22.06 -4.94
C ASP A 111 -22.04 -21.94 -4.29
N ILE A 112 -21.99 -21.85 -2.96
CA ILE A 112 -20.73 -21.70 -2.22
C ILE A 112 -19.75 -22.85 -2.50
N ASN A 113 -20.24 -24.04 -2.88
CA ASN A 113 -19.40 -25.19 -3.22
C ASN A 113 -18.63 -24.99 -4.53
N GLU A 114 -19.09 -24.07 -5.39
CA GLU A 114 -18.43 -23.66 -6.64
C GLU A 114 -17.82 -22.25 -6.54
N THR A 115 -17.99 -21.58 -5.39
CA THR A 115 -17.61 -20.19 -5.22
C THR A 115 -16.21 -20.04 -4.66
N ARG A 116 -15.40 -19.22 -5.33
CA ARG A 116 -14.10 -18.81 -4.81
C ARG A 116 -14.27 -17.71 -3.77
N ILE A 117 -13.81 -17.98 -2.55
CA ILE A 117 -13.67 -16.96 -1.50
C ILE A 117 -12.28 -16.34 -1.59
N TYR A 118 -12.23 -15.01 -1.69
CA TYR A 118 -10.99 -14.24 -1.75
C TYR A 118 -10.70 -13.62 -0.39
N VAL A 119 -9.46 -13.80 0.06
CA VAL A 119 -8.94 -13.16 1.27
C VAL A 119 -7.76 -12.32 0.83
N THR A 120 -7.87 -11.00 0.99
CA THR A 120 -6.82 -10.06 0.61
C THR A 120 -5.96 -9.74 1.83
N LEU A 121 -4.64 -9.81 1.66
CA LEU A 121 -3.64 -9.44 2.64
C LEU A 121 -2.83 -8.26 2.10
N GLU A 122 -2.49 -7.30 2.95
CA GLU A 122 -1.63 -6.18 2.57
C GLU A 122 -0.61 -5.82 3.65
N GLY A 123 0.58 -5.35 3.25
CA GLY A 123 1.60 -4.99 4.22
C GLY A 123 2.95 -4.60 3.60
N PHE A 124 3.75 -3.87 4.37
CA PHE A 124 5.08 -3.41 3.93
C PHE A 124 6.13 -4.54 3.86
N LEU A 125 6.08 -5.45 4.84
CA LEU A 125 7.00 -6.59 4.99
C LEU A 125 6.29 -7.92 4.65
N LEU A 126 5.23 -7.86 3.84
CA LEU A 126 4.32 -8.98 3.62
C LEU A 126 5.03 -10.21 3.06
N TYR A 127 6.05 -9.99 2.23
CA TYR A 127 6.77 -11.06 1.54
C TYR A 127 8.15 -11.34 2.14
N CYS A 128 8.49 -10.77 3.31
CA CYS A 128 9.76 -11.09 3.96
C CYS A 128 9.79 -12.55 4.44
N ASP A 129 8.63 -13.10 4.83
CA ASP A 129 8.49 -14.51 5.18
C ASP A 129 8.11 -15.35 3.96
N GLY A 130 9.00 -16.27 3.59
CA GLY A 130 8.79 -17.16 2.43
C GLY A 130 7.62 -18.13 2.61
N THR A 131 7.35 -18.55 3.86
CA THR A 131 6.23 -19.46 4.16
C THR A 131 4.89 -18.77 3.90
N LEU A 132 4.69 -17.57 4.42
CA LEU A 132 3.52 -16.73 4.18
C LEU A 132 3.36 -16.41 2.70
N SER A 133 4.45 -16.02 2.02
CA SER A 133 4.42 -15.74 0.58
C SER A 133 3.98 -16.97 -0.23
N SER A 134 4.46 -18.16 0.12
CA SER A 134 4.09 -19.41 -0.56
C SER A 134 2.62 -19.82 -0.37
N ARG A 135 1.96 -19.36 0.70
CA ARG A 135 0.52 -19.59 0.95
C ARG A 135 -0.36 -18.73 0.04
N MET A 136 0.18 -17.66 -0.54
CA MET A 136 -0.58 -16.78 -1.42
C MET A 136 -0.73 -17.38 -2.81
N SER A 137 -1.96 -17.38 -3.31
CA SER A 137 -2.27 -17.80 -4.67
C SER A 137 -1.78 -16.75 -5.66
N GLU A 138 -1.97 -15.47 -5.33
CA GLU A 138 -1.68 -14.33 -6.17
C GLU A 138 -0.93 -13.28 -5.35
N ARG A 139 0.09 -12.66 -5.97
CA ARG A 139 1.00 -11.74 -5.28
C ARG A 139 1.21 -10.51 -6.14
N PHE A 140 0.95 -9.35 -5.58
CA PHE A 140 1.14 -8.07 -6.23
C PHE A 140 2.14 -7.23 -5.45
N TRP A 141 3.05 -6.60 -6.16
CA TRP A 141 4.01 -5.66 -5.59
C TRP A 141 3.76 -4.27 -6.15
N ILE A 142 3.47 -3.31 -5.27
CA ILE A 142 3.34 -1.92 -5.67
C ILE A 142 4.72 -1.27 -5.64
N GLU A 143 5.27 -1.03 -6.82
CA GLU A 143 6.50 -0.28 -7.01
C GLU A 143 6.21 1.22 -6.93
N THR A 144 6.99 1.95 -6.15
CA THR A 144 6.85 3.41 -6.01
C THR A 144 8.23 4.05 -5.95
N SER A 145 8.35 5.29 -6.43
CA SER A 145 9.55 6.09 -6.20
C SER A 145 9.61 6.61 -4.76
N TYR A 146 10.82 6.98 -4.30
CA TYR A 146 11.05 7.63 -3.03
C TYR A 146 10.23 8.92 -2.91
N ALA A 147 10.32 9.78 -3.93
CA ALA A 147 9.65 11.08 -3.97
C ALA A 147 8.13 10.93 -3.83
N THR A 148 7.52 9.99 -4.58
CA THR A 148 6.08 9.72 -4.48
C THR A 148 5.69 9.21 -3.09
N ALA A 149 6.43 8.24 -2.55
CA ALA A 149 6.13 7.66 -1.24
C ALA A 149 6.29 8.69 -0.10
N LEU A 150 7.37 9.46 -0.10
CA LEU A 150 7.63 10.52 0.87
C LEU A 150 6.55 11.59 0.82
N ARG A 151 6.25 12.13 -0.37
CA ARG A 151 5.21 13.15 -0.56
C ARG A 151 3.87 12.67 -0.02
N ARG A 152 3.43 11.46 -0.39
CA ARG A 152 2.17 10.87 0.08
C ARG A 152 2.17 10.69 1.61
N ARG A 153 3.30 10.28 2.19
CA ARG A 153 3.46 10.12 3.64
C ARG A 153 3.38 11.47 4.37
N LEU A 154 4.09 12.48 3.88
CA LEU A 154 4.07 13.85 4.44
C LEU A 154 2.67 14.44 4.42
N ASN A 155 1.95 14.30 3.31
CA ASN A 155 0.60 14.85 3.18
C ASN A 155 -0.42 14.17 4.09
N ARG A 156 -0.25 12.86 4.34
CA ARG A 156 -1.11 12.11 5.26
C ARG A 156 -0.81 12.41 6.73
N ASP A 157 0.46 12.38 7.12
CA ASP A 157 0.86 12.38 8.52
C ASP A 157 1.05 13.80 9.08
N ILE A 158 1.33 14.80 8.22
CA ILE A 158 1.54 16.20 8.62
C ILE A 158 0.52 17.09 7.89
N PRO A 159 -0.61 17.42 8.55
CA PRO A 159 -1.63 18.28 7.95
C PRO A 159 -1.05 19.61 7.46
N THR A 160 -1.48 20.05 6.28
CA THR A 160 -1.04 21.29 5.63
C THR A 160 -1.36 22.57 6.41
N GLN A 161 -2.08 22.49 7.52
CA GLN A 161 -2.42 23.66 8.34
C GLN A 161 -1.48 23.86 9.54
N LEU A 162 -0.57 22.92 9.81
CA LEU A 162 0.33 22.93 10.96
C LEU A 162 1.80 23.13 10.57
N HIS A 163 2.05 23.78 9.43
CA HIS A 163 3.35 23.91 8.77
C HIS A 163 4.43 24.62 9.60
N GLU A 164 5.21 23.84 10.36
CA GLU A 164 6.60 24.18 10.63
C GLU A 164 7.50 23.39 9.67
N ASN A 165 8.23 24.09 8.79
CA ASN A 165 9.15 23.47 7.81
C ASN A 165 10.13 22.48 8.49
N ALA A 166 10.57 22.80 9.70
CA ALA A 166 11.45 21.95 10.49
C ALA A 166 10.86 20.55 10.78
N GLN A 167 9.54 20.43 11.00
CA GLN A 167 8.90 19.14 11.26
C GLN A 167 8.85 18.28 9.99
N ARG A 168 8.57 18.89 8.84
CA ARG A 168 8.57 18.21 7.53
C ARG A 168 9.97 17.73 7.17
N GLU A 169 10.99 18.58 7.36
CA GLU A 169 12.39 18.21 7.14
C GLU A 169 12.84 17.07 8.07
N ALA A 170 12.50 17.14 9.36
CA ALA A 170 12.80 16.09 10.32
C ALA A 170 12.12 14.76 9.94
N PHE A 171 10.86 14.82 9.50
CA PHE A 171 10.14 13.64 9.03
C PHE A 171 10.73 13.08 7.73
N ALA A 172 11.07 13.94 6.75
CA ALA A 172 11.68 13.52 5.50
C ALA A 172 13.01 12.79 5.75
N LYS A 173 13.84 13.33 6.66
CA LYS A 173 15.07 12.68 7.11
C LYS A 173 14.78 11.33 7.78
N TYR A 174 13.79 11.25 8.66
CA TYR A 174 13.36 9.99 9.27
C TYR A 174 12.91 8.96 8.22
N PHE A 175 12.07 9.38 7.28
CA PHE A 175 11.55 8.56 6.20
C PHE A 175 12.68 8.01 5.33
N GLU A 176 13.61 8.85 4.90
CA GLU A 176 14.79 8.45 4.13
C GLU A 176 15.64 7.42 4.87
N THR A 177 16.03 7.76 6.10
CA THR A 177 17.03 7.00 6.86
C THR A 177 16.49 5.70 7.45
N HIS A 178 15.17 5.56 7.59
CA HIS A 178 14.54 4.38 8.19
C HIS A 178 13.58 3.70 7.24
N ILE A 179 12.47 4.36 6.90
CA ILE A 179 11.37 3.71 6.16
C ILE A 179 11.88 3.30 4.77
N TRP A 180 12.46 4.24 4.04
CA TRP A 180 12.97 4.00 2.70
C TRP A 180 14.20 3.10 2.70
N LYS A 181 15.13 3.30 3.64
CA LYS A 181 16.30 2.43 3.79
C LYS A 181 15.89 0.97 4.05
N ASN A 182 14.92 0.71 4.93
CA ASN A 182 14.42 -0.66 5.15
C ASN A 182 13.65 -1.18 3.95
N TYR A 183 12.91 -0.32 3.23
CA TYR A 183 12.28 -0.70 1.96
C TYR A 183 13.33 -1.24 0.99
N GLN A 184 14.40 -0.46 0.75
CA GLN A 184 15.49 -0.87 -0.12
C GLN A 184 16.19 -2.15 0.36
N LEU A 185 16.43 -2.25 1.68
CA LEU A 185 17.09 -3.39 2.30
C LEU A 185 16.31 -4.71 2.06
N TYR A 186 15.00 -4.70 2.25
CA TYR A 186 14.18 -5.91 2.17
C TYR A 186 13.55 -6.15 0.79
N ARG A 187 13.48 -5.12 -0.08
CA ARG A 187 12.77 -5.16 -1.36
C ARG A 187 13.14 -6.38 -2.21
N GLN A 188 14.44 -6.65 -2.40
CA GLN A 188 14.84 -7.73 -3.30
C GLN A 188 14.43 -9.11 -2.76
N ALA A 189 14.67 -9.36 -1.46
CA ALA A 189 14.27 -10.60 -0.81
C ALA A 189 12.74 -10.81 -0.86
N GLN A 190 11.97 -9.73 -0.64
CA GLN A 190 10.51 -9.77 -0.77
C GLN A 190 10.06 -10.13 -2.19
N LEU A 191 10.66 -9.51 -3.22
CA LEU A 191 10.35 -9.82 -4.62
C LEU A 191 10.72 -11.25 -5.00
N ASP A 192 11.83 -11.77 -4.47
CA ASP A 192 12.27 -13.15 -4.72
C ASP A 192 11.34 -14.17 -4.06
N ASN A 193 10.93 -13.93 -2.82
CA ASN A 193 9.92 -14.74 -2.14
C ASN A 193 8.54 -14.67 -2.81
N ALA A 194 8.23 -13.57 -3.49
CA ALA A 194 6.93 -13.36 -4.11
C ALA A 194 6.79 -13.93 -5.53
N ARG A 195 7.82 -14.58 -6.10
CA ARG A 195 7.77 -15.02 -7.51
C ARG A 195 6.78 -16.18 -7.76
N PRO A 196 6.01 -16.16 -8.86
CA PRO A 196 5.79 -15.02 -9.76
C PRO A 196 4.98 -13.92 -9.05
N VAL A 197 5.35 -12.65 -9.31
CA VAL A 197 4.72 -11.45 -8.73
C VAL A 197 4.24 -10.51 -9.84
N GLY A 198 3.02 -9.99 -9.71
CA GLY A 198 2.52 -8.91 -10.56
C GLY A 198 3.01 -7.57 -10.03
N VAL A 199 3.90 -6.91 -10.78
CA VAL A 199 4.39 -5.58 -10.41
C VAL A 199 3.41 -4.52 -10.90
N VAL A 200 2.91 -3.70 -9.98
CA VAL A 200 1.99 -2.60 -10.20
C VAL A 200 2.73 -1.30 -9.94
N ASP A 201 2.71 -0.38 -10.90
CA ASP A 201 3.32 0.94 -10.72
C ASP A 201 2.38 1.87 -9.93
N ALA A 202 2.89 2.43 -8.84
CA ALA A 202 2.15 3.33 -7.95
C ALA A 202 1.72 4.64 -8.64
N ASP A 203 2.35 5.03 -9.74
CA ASP A 203 2.06 6.25 -10.49
C ASP A 203 1.01 6.02 -11.60
N TRP A 204 0.64 4.76 -11.87
CA TRP A 204 -0.53 4.47 -12.70
C TRP A 204 -1.81 5.01 -12.06
N LYS A 205 -2.79 5.35 -12.89
CA LYS A 205 -4.14 5.63 -12.39
C LYS A 205 -4.67 4.38 -11.71
N VAL A 206 -5.40 4.55 -10.60
CA VAL A 206 -6.03 3.44 -9.85
C VAL A 206 -6.82 2.52 -10.78
N ARG A 207 -7.54 3.07 -11.77
CA ARG A 207 -8.26 2.28 -12.78
C ARG A 207 -7.35 1.31 -13.54
N ASP A 208 -6.17 1.76 -13.93
CA ASP A 208 -5.22 0.95 -14.69
C ASP A 208 -4.56 -0.12 -13.80
N GLN A 209 -4.27 0.22 -12.54
CA GLN A 209 -3.80 -0.73 -11.52
C GLN A 209 -4.84 -1.83 -11.28
N LEU A 210 -6.11 -1.46 -11.09
CA LEU A 210 -7.22 -2.38 -10.86
C LEU A 210 -7.49 -3.25 -12.09
N LYS A 211 -7.42 -2.69 -13.30
CA LYS A 211 -7.56 -3.43 -14.55
C LYS A 211 -6.43 -4.46 -14.72
N PHE A 212 -5.20 -4.10 -14.36
CA PHE A 212 -4.08 -5.04 -14.35
C PHE A 212 -4.35 -6.22 -13.40
N ILE A 213 -4.75 -5.95 -12.15
CA ILE A 213 -5.07 -6.99 -11.17
C ILE A 213 -6.24 -7.86 -11.64
N GLN A 214 -7.31 -7.26 -12.14
CA GLN A 214 -8.48 -7.97 -12.67
C GLN A 214 -8.08 -9.00 -13.73
N ASN A 215 -7.21 -8.60 -14.66
CA ASN A 215 -6.69 -9.47 -15.71
C ASN A 215 -5.84 -10.62 -15.15
N GLN A 216 -4.98 -10.35 -14.17
CA GLN A 216 -4.16 -11.38 -13.53
C GLN A 216 -5.01 -12.40 -12.75
N LEU A 217 -6.00 -11.91 -12.00
CA LEU A 217 -6.96 -12.75 -11.27
C LEU A 217 -7.94 -13.49 -12.18
N ARG A 218 -7.95 -13.19 -13.50
CA ARG A 218 -8.87 -13.76 -14.50
C ARG A 218 -10.34 -13.65 -14.08
N LEU A 219 -10.70 -12.52 -13.48
CA LEU A 219 -12.09 -12.26 -13.10
C LEU A 219 -12.94 -12.10 -14.37
N SER A 220 -14.11 -12.73 -14.42
CA SER A 220 -15.00 -12.67 -15.59
C SER A 220 -15.44 -11.23 -15.87
N CYS A 221 -15.54 -10.94 -17.16
CA CYS A 221 -15.71 -9.59 -17.71
C CYS A 221 -17.17 -9.08 -17.64
N ASP A 222 -17.84 -9.18 -16.49
CA ASP A 222 -19.09 -8.43 -16.29
C ASP A 222 -18.76 -6.99 -15.86
N GLY A 223 -18.42 -6.19 -16.87
CA GLY A 223 -18.63 -4.75 -16.88
C GLY A 223 -17.46 -3.89 -16.45
N ASP A 224 -17.04 -3.01 -17.37
CA ASP A 224 -16.35 -1.74 -17.09
C ASP A 224 -17.04 -0.94 -15.96
N ASP A 225 -18.32 -1.24 -15.66
CA ASP A 225 -19.12 -0.69 -14.57
C ASP A 225 -18.65 -1.08 -13.16
N ARG A 226 -18.20 -2.33 -12.93
CA ARG A 226 -17.60 -2.71 -11.64
C ARG A 226 -16.24 -2.05 -11.44
N LEU A 227 -15.47 -1.94 -12.51
CA LEU A 227 -14.21 -1.20 -12.49
C LEU A 227 -14.47 0.29 -12.19
N ARG A 228 -15.53 0.87 -12.75
CA ARG A 228 -15.98 2.24 -12.43
C ARG A 228 -16.41 2.37 -10.98
N GLU A 229 -17.24 1.47 -10.47
CA GLU A 229 -17.70 1.47 -9.07
C GLU A 229 -16.51 1.35 -8.10
N ALA A 230 -15.59 0.40 -8.36
CA ALA A 230 -14.37 0.24 -7.58
C ALA A 230 -13.49 1.49 -7.63
N CYS A 231 -13.38 2.15 -8.79
CA CYS A 231 -12.67 3.42 -8.89
C CYS A 231 -13.39 4.51 -8.08
N SER A 232 -14.71 4.65 -8.19
CA SER A 232 -15.49 5.65 -7.45
C SER A 232 -15.42 5.47 -5.94
N GLY A 233 -15.52 4.24 -5.44
CA GLY A 233 -15.37 3.93 -4.01
C GLY A 233 -13.95 4.15 -3.48
N VAL A 234 -12.95 4.17 -4.36
CA VAL A 234 -11.56 4.53 -4.03
C VAL A 234 -11.32 6.04 -4.14
N GLN A 235 -11.99 6.72 -5.07
CA GLN A 235 -11.75 8.13 -5.39
C GLN A 235 -12.22 9.08 -4.29
N THR A 236 -13.28 8.71 -3.55
CA THR A 236 -13.73 9.44 -2.35
C THR A 236 -12.66 9.56 -1.27
N ASP A 237 -11.72 8.60 -1.19
CA ASP A 237 -10.60 8.62 -0.23
C ASP A 237 -9.36 9.39 -0.76
N ILE A 238 -9.26 9.53 -2.09
CA ILE A 238 -8.16 10.24 -2.75
C ILE A 238 -8.44 11.75 -2.84
N GLU A 239 -9.71 12.15 -2.94
CA GLU A 239 -10.12 13.56 -3.00
C GLU A 239 -9.86 14.32 -1.69
N ASP A 240 -9.74 13.64 -0.55
CA ASP A 240 -9.20 14.21 0.70
C ASP A 240 -7.68 14.52 0.64
N ASN A 241 -7.00 14.12 -0.44
CA ASN A 241 -5.63 14.50 -0.80
C ASN A 241 -5.59 15.19 -2.17
N ALA A 242 -6.58 16.05 -2.47
CA ALA A 242 -6.67 16.76 -3.74
C ALA A 242 -5.29 17.30 -4.17
N VAL A 243 -4.81 16.78 -5.31
CA VAL A 243 -3.69 17.37 -6.03
C VAL A 243 -4.09 18.83 -6.28
N PRO A 244 -3.32 19.83 -5.80
CA PRO A 244 -3.63 21.22 -6.07
C PRO A 244 -3.79 21.39 -7.59
N ASP A 245 -4.72 22.25 -8.00
CA ASP A 245 -4.99 22.48 -9.42
C ASP A 245 -3.76 23.11 -10.11
N LEU A 246 -2.85 22.26 -10.61
CA LEU A 246 -1.59 22.63 -11.25
C LEU A 246 -1.80 23.03 -12.72
N THR A 247 -2.79 23.89 -12.98
CA THR A 247 -3.20 24.25 -14.34
C THR A 247 -2.45 25.45 -14.90
N THR A 248 -1.70 26.19 -14.07
CA THR A 248 -0.95 27.36 -14.53
C THR A 248 0.24 26.96 -15.41
N PRO A 249 0.63 27.80 -16.39
CA PRO A 249 1.87 27.60 -17.15
C PRO A 249 3.10 27.45 -16.26
N GLU A 250 3.15 28.21 -15.15
CA GLU A 250 4.20 28.19 -14.14
C GLU A 250 4.27 26.85 -13.42
N ASP A 251 3.13 26.25 -13.07
CA ASP A 251 3.08 24.93 -12.45
C ASP A 251 3.58 23.83 -13.40
N ARG A 252 3.17 23.88 -14.67
CA ARG A 252 3.66 22.93 -15.69
C ARG A 252 5.17 23.04 -15.89
N GLN A 253 5.69 24.27 -15.92
CA GLN A 253 7.13 24.50 -16.05
C GLN A 253 7.88 24.05 -14.79
N ALA A 254 7.32 24.28 -13.60
CA ALA A 254 7.87 23.83 -12.34
C ALA A 254 7.92 22.29 -12.26
N MET A 255 6.86 21.59 -12.64
CA MET A 255 6.84 20.12 -12.71
C MET A 255 7.88 19.57 -13.70
N SER A 256 8.13 20.26 -14.83
CA SER A 256 9.21 19.88 -15.74
C SER A 256 10.59 20.03 -15.11
N LEU A 257 10.80 21.00 -14.21
CA LEU A 257 12.07 21.14 -13.49
C LEU A 257 12.21 20.10 -12.39
N VAL A 258 11.13 19.71 -11.71
CA VAL A 258 11.14 18.59 -10.75
C VAL A 258 11.63 17.32 -11.44
N ALA A 259 11.04 16.95 -12.58
CA ALA A 259 11.45 15.76 -13.32
C ALA A 259 12.91 15.83 -13.83
N GLN A 260 13.45 17.03 -14.08
CA GLN A 260 14.87 17.20 -14.42
C GLN A 260 15.78 17.06 -13.19
N ALA A 261 15.31 17.52 -12.02
CA ALA A 261 16.03 17.40 -10.77
C ALA A 261 16.14 15.92 -10.35
N GLU A 262 15.03 15.18 -10.42
CA GLU A 262 14.99 13.74 -10.10
C GLU A 262 15.96 12.94 -10.98
N ARG A 263 15.98 13.20 -12.29
CA ARG A 263 16.97 12.57 -13.21
C ARG A 263 18.42 12.93 -12.86
N SER A 264 18.67 14.18 -12.47
CA SER A 264 20.01 14.60 -12.06
C SER A 264 20.45 13.88 -10.77
N GLU A 265 19.54 13.64 -9.82
CA GLU A 265 19.81 12.82 -8.63
C GLU A 265 20.12 11.36 -8.99
N GLU A 266 19.35 10.77 -9.90
CA GLU A 266 19.59 9.40 -10.40
C GLU A 266 20.96 9.25 -11.08
N GLU A 267 21.41 10.29 -11.79
CA GLU A 267 22.73 10.35 -12.43
C GLU A 267 23.87 10.71 -11.45
N GLY A 268 23.55 11.02 -10.19
CA GLY A 268 24.51 11.36 -9.13
C GLY A 268 24.93 12.84 -9.09
N ASP A 269 24.32 13.71 -9.91
CA ASP A 269 24.57 15.16 -9.91
C ASP A 269 23.65 15.89 -8.91
N THR A 270 24.00 15.73 -7.63
CA THR A 270 23.22 16.28 -6.51
C THR A 270 23.21 17.82 -6.46
N ASP A 271 24.24 18.49 -7.00
CA ASP A 271 24.31 19.96 -7.03
C ASP A 271 23.36 20.54 -8.06
N GLN A 272 23.28 19.92 -9.25
CA GLN A 272 22.33 20.33 -10.28
C GLN A 272 20.88 20.12 -9.82
N ALA A 273 20.59 18.98 -9.18
CA ALA A 273 19.27 18.72 -8.61
C ALA A 273 18.84 19.81 -7.60
N ARG A 274 19.74 20.18 -6.67
CA ARG A 274 19.49 21.27 -5.71
C ARG A 274 19.20 22.61 -6.37
N ILE A 275 19.90 22.95 -7.45
CA ILE A 275 19.64 24.19 -8.20
C ILE A 275 18.25 24.16 -8.82
N LEU A 276 17.86 23.03 -9.41
CA LEU A 276 16.56 22.84 -10.04
C LEU A 276 15.42 22.90 -9.02
N TYR A 277 15.55 22.23 -7.87
CA TYR A 277 14.56 22.31 -6.79
C TYR A 277 14.41 23.73 -6.22
N ARG A 278 15.50 24.49 -6.03
CA ARG A 278 15.41 25.91 -5.64
C ARG A 278 14.67 26.75 -6.66
N ARG A 279 14.78 26.41 -7.95
CA ARG A 279 14.06 27.10 -9.02
C ARG A 279 12.57 26.76 -8.99
N VAL A 280 12.21 25.51 -8.69
CA VAL A 280 10.82 25.08 -8.45
C VAL A 280 10.21 25.87 -7.30
N MET A 281 10.89 25.94 -6.14
CA MET A 281 10.44 26.71 -4.96
C MET A 281 10.13 28.18 -5.25
N ARG A 282 10.91 28.81 -6.13
CA ARG A 282 10.69 30.23 -6.50
C ARG A 282 9.61 30.41 -7.56
N MET A 283 9.43 29.43 -8.44
CA MET A 283 8.57 29.54 -9.60
C MET A 283 7.12 29.19 -9.29
N SER A 284 6.90 28.13 -8.52
CA SER A 284 5.57 27.77 -8.06
C SER A 284 5.64 27.25 -6.63
N PRO A 285 5.28 28.09 -5.64
CA PRO A 285 5.10 27.66 -4.26
C PRO A 285 4.10 26.51 -4.14
N THR A 286 3.09 26.47 -5.02
CA THR A 286 2.11 25.39 -5.09
C THR A 286 2.75 24.07 -5.51
N VAL A 287 3.57 24.07 -6.57
CA VAL A 287 4.30 22.87 -7.00
C VAL A 287 5.34 22.48 -5.96
N ALA A 288 6.05 23.44 -5.37
CA ALA A 288 7.03 23.16 -4.32
C ALA A 288 6.38 22.49 -3.10
N GLN A 289 5.27 23.07 -2.60
CA GLN A 289 4.48 22.48 -1.54
C GLN A 289 3.93 21.10 -1.95
N PHE A 290 3.47 20.96 -3.20
CA PHE A 290 2.96 19.72 -3.75
C PHE A 290 4.01 18.62 -3.83
N VAL A 291 5.24 18.92 -4.26
CA VAL A 291 6.33 17.95 -4.39
C VAL A 291 7.20 17.84 -3.13
N GLY A 292 6.89 18.61 -2.09
CA GLY A 292 7.54 18.52 -0.78
C GLY A 292 8.92 19.18 -0.72
N LEU A 293 9.13 20.24 -1.49
CA LEU A 293 10.38 21.03 -1.56
C LEU A 293 10.35 22.27 -0.66
#